data_AF-A0A4U8US32-F1
#
_entry.id   AF-A0A4U8US32-F1
#
_cell.length_a   1.000
_cell.length_b   1.000
_cell.length_c   1.000
_cell.angle_alpha   90.00
_cell.angle_beta   90.00
_cell.angle_gamma   90.00
#
_symmetry.space_group_name_H-M   'P 1'
#
loop_
_entity.id
_entity.type
_entity.pdbx_description
1 polymer ?
#
loop_
_entity_poly.entity_id
_entity_poly.type
_entity_poly.pdbx_seq_one_letter_code
_entity_poly.pdbx_strand_id
1 'polypeptide(L)'
;MGDFGVLEAKARFLSILEKWPLFGCSFFYVRQLLENQQEVDMILSINKRGLRLNRTRDNSTAIFIPFSQVKSTDKIVTERKQCLNITIEGENPPQVLYLETESGGEISRLIGQYLFIGEEYHGTVLRSQ
;
A
#
# COMPACT_ATOMS: atom_id res chain seq x y z
N MET A 1 -2.04 7.26 -40.62
CA MET A 1 -1.82 6.90 -39.21
C MET A 1 -2.56 7.96 -38.41
N GLY A 2 -3.72 7.62 -37.85
CA GLY A 2 -4.70 8.61 -37.37
C GLY A 2 -4.15 9.44 -36.22
N ASP A 3 -4.29 10.76 -36.34
CA ASP A 3 -3.96 11.72 -35.28
C ASP A 3 -4.90 11.46 -34.11
N PHE A 4 -4.37 10.99 -32.99
CA PHE A 4 -5.18 10.79 -31.79
C PHE A 4 -5.52 12.15 -31.23
N GLY A 5 -6.81 12.40 -30.97
CA GLY A 5 -7.19 13.54 -30.16
C GLY A 5 -6.43 13.53 -28.83
N VAL A 6 -6.02 14.70 -28.34
CA VAL A 6 -5.15 14.84 -27.14
C VAL A 6 -5.65 14.02 -25.95
N LEU A 7 -6.97 13.91 -25.77
CA LEU A 7 -7.58 13.09 -24.72
C LEU A 7 -7.30 11.59 -24.91
N GLU A 8 -7.46 11.07 -26.13
CA GLU A 8 -7.22 9.66 -26.43
C GLU A 8 -5.72 9.32 -26.32
N ALA A 9 -4.84 10.22 -26.76
CA ALA A 9 -3.40 10.07 -26.57
C ALA A 9 -3.03 9.96 -25.07
N LYS A 10 -3.59 10.84 -24.22
CA LYS A 10 -3.39 10.78 -22.77
C LYS A 10 -3.95 9.48 -22.15
N ALA A 11 -5.15 9.07 -22.55
CA ALA A 11 -5.77 7.84 -22.05
C ALA A 11 -4.95 6.60 -22.41
N ARG A 12 -4.49 6.50 -23.66
CA ARG A 12 -3.62 5.40 -24.12
C ARG A 12 -2.26 5.41 -23.41
N PHE A 13 -1.68 6.58 -23.18
CA PHE A 13 -0.44 6.68 -22.43
C PHE A 13 -0.60 6.15 -21.00
N LEU A 14 -1.66 6.55 -20.30
CA LEU A 14 -1.95 6.07 -18.95
C LEU A 14 -2.27 4.58 -18.91
N SER A 15 -2.97 4.02 -19.92
CA SER A 15 -3.27 2.58 -19.98
C SER A 15 -2.04 1.70 -20.19
N ILE A 16 -0.97 2.26 -20.77
CA ILE A 16 0.33 1.59 -20.87
C ILE A 16 1.04 1.65 -19.50
N LEU A 17 1.12 2.84 -18.90
CA LEU A 17 1.85 3.02 -17.65
C LEU A 17 1.19 2.33 -16.46
N GLU A 18 -0.15 2.25 -16.40
CA GLU A 18 -0.83 1.65 -15.26
C GLU A 18 -0.53 0.16 -15.05
N LYS A 19 0.01 -0.50 -16.07
CA LYS A 19 0.44 -1.90 -16.00
C LYS A 19 1.71 -2.06 -15.17
N TRP A 20 2.48 -1.00 -14.98
CA TRP A 20 3.72 -1.05 -14.24
C TRP A 20 3.43 -1.17 -12.73
N PRO A 21 4.09 -2.08 -12.00
CA PRO A 21 3.78 -2.35 -10.59
C PRO A 21 3.86 -1.12 -9.67
N LEU A 22 4.73 -0.18 -10.01
CA LEU A 22 5.01 1.04 -9.24
C LEU A 22 4.24 2.27 -9.74
N PHE A 23 3.43 2.14 -10.78
CA PHE A 23 2.64 3.26 -11.27
C PHE A 23 1.64 3.72 -10.21
N GLY A 24 1.55 5.03 -10.02
CA GLY A 24 0.65 5.64 -9.03
C GLY A 24 0.95 5.25 -7.58
N CYS A 25 2.17 4.80 -7.27
CA CYS A 25 2.57 4.52 -5.90
C CYS A 25 2.97 5.79 -5.15
N SER A 26 2.51 5.89 -3.91
CA SER A 26 3.19 6.69 -2.88
C SER A 26 4.26 5.84 -2.21
N PHE A 27 5.42 6.43 -1.90
CA PHE A 27 6.57 5.73 -1.32
C PHE A 27 6.94 6.31 0.03
N PHE A 28 7.22 5.42 0.99
CA PHE A 28 7.63 5.77 2.35
C PHE A 28 8.86 4.97 2.74
N TYR A 29 9.86 5.65 3.30
CA TYR A 29 10.95 4.97 3.98
C TYR A 29 10.45 4.50 5.35
N VAL A 30 10.63 3.21 5.61
CA VAL A 30 10.18 2.57 6.85
C VAL A 30 11.23 1.57 7.31
N ARG A 31 11.23 1.26 8.60
CA ARG A 31 12.03 0.19 9.16
C ARG A 31 11.12 -0.92 9.68
N GLN A 32 11.17 -2.07 9.04
CA GLN A 32 10.35 -3.22 9.43
C GLN A 32 10.99 -3.90 10.64
N LEU A 33 10.21 -4.14 11.69
CA LEU A 33 10.59 -4.97 12.81
C LEU A 33 10.13 -6.42 12.55
N LEU A 34 11.08 -7.35 12.48
CA LEU A 34 10.85 -8.78 12.27
C LEU A 34 10.66 -9.51 13.60
N GLU A 35 10.11 -10.73 13.55
CA GLU A 35 9.84 -11.56 14.73
C GLU A 35 11.10 -11.89 15.55
N ASN A 36 12.26 -12.01 14.87
CA ASN A 36 13.56 -12.21 15.49
C ASN A 36 14.17 -10.91 16.08
N GLN A 37 13.37 -9.85 16.24
CA GLN A 37 13.78 -8.51 16.69
C GLN A 37 14.79 -7.82 15.77
N GLN A 38 14.99 -8.33 14.56
CA GLN A 38 15.81 -7.67 13.56
C GLN A 38 15.04 -6.51 12.93
N GLU A 39 15.72 -5.38 12.79
CA GLU A 39 15.21 -4.22 12.08
C GLU A 39 15.78 -4.17 10.66
N VAL A 40 14.92 -3.95 9.66
CA VAL A 40 15.33 -3.91 8.25
C VAL A 40 14.78 -2.66 7.57
N ASP A 41 15.66 -1.89 6.93
CA ASP A 41 15.27 -0.72 6.14
C ASP A 41 14.61 -1.10 4.82
N MET A 42 13.39 -0.61 4.63
CA MET A 42 12.51 -0.96 3.51
C MET A 42 11.86 0.29 2.92
N ILE A 43 11.37 0.15 1.69
CA ILE A 43 10.50 1.12 1.03
C ILE A 43 9.10 0.54 0.99
N LEU A 44 8.17 1.16 1.71
CA LEU A 44 6.75 0.87 1.60
C LEU A 44 6.18 1.63 0.40
N SER A 45 5.67 0.91 -0.59
CA SER A 45 4.94 1.49 -1.73
C SER A 45 3.46 1.14 -1.67
N ILE A 46 2.58 2.13 -1.83
CA ILE A 46 1.13 1.99 -1.71
C ILE A 46 0.47 2.51 -2.99
N ASN A 47 -0.34 1.69 -3.66
CA ASN A 47 -1.18 2.12 -4.79
C ASN A 47 -2.52 1.36 -4.80
N LYS A 48 -3.33 1.55 -5.85
CA LYS A 48 -4.64 0.88 -6.02
C LYS A 48 -4.64 -0.64 -5.86
N ARG A 49 -3.48 -1.32 -5.97
CA ARG A 49 -3.37 -2.77 -5.83
C ARG A 49 -3.15 -3.21 -4.38
N GLY A 50 -2.74 -2.31 -3.49
CA GLY A 50 -2.37 -2.63 -2.11
C GLY A 50 -1.00 -2.07 -1.73
N LEU A 51 -0.37 -2.73 -0.77
CA LEU A 51 0.89 -2.35 -0.14
C LEU A 51 2.00 -3.30 -0.60
N ARG A 52 3.20 -2.77 -0.85
CA ARG A 52 4.40 -3.58 -1.04
C ARG A 52 5.52 -3.07 -0.14
N LEU A 53 6.26 -3.98 0.46
CA LEU A 53 7.55 -3.68 1.06
C LEU A 53 8.64 -4.09 0.08
N ASN A 54 9.41 -3.11 -0.38
CA ASN A 54 10.53 -3.30 -1.28
C ASN A 54 11.84 -3.14 -0.50
N ARG A 55 12.83 -3.98 -0.78
CA ARG A 55 14.15 -3.86 -0.18
C ARG A 55 14.86 -2.64 -0.75
N THR A 56 15.45 -1.81 0.11
CA THR A 56 16.20 -0.61 -0.29
C THR A 56 17.42 -0.91 -1.18
N ARG A 57 18.04 -2.08 -1.00
CA ARG A 57 19.27 -2.48 -1.70
C ARG A 57 19.07 -2.82 -3.18
N ASP A 58 18.03 -3.59 -3.50
CA ASP A 58 17.81 -4.15 -4.85
C ASP A 58 16.43 -3.81 -5.42
N ASN A 59 15.61 -3.05 -4.69
CA ASN A 59 14.23 -2.70 -5.03
C ASN A 59 13.33 -3.93 -5.32
N SER A 60 13.74 -5.12 -4.88
CA SER A 60 12.92 -6.31 -5.00
C SER A 60 11.76 -6.24 -4.00
N THR A 61 10.56 -6.62 -4.44
CA THR A 61 9.40 -6.73 -3.55
C THR A 61 9.58 -7.92 -2.63
N ALA A 62 9.74 -7.66 -1.34
CA ALA A 62 9.81 -8.70 -0.32
C ALA A 62 8.42 -9.20 0.07
N ILE A 63 7.45 -8.29 0.19
CA ILE A 63 6.10 -8.59 0.65
C ILE A 63 5.09 -7.79 -0.20
N PHE A 64 3.98 -8.41 -0.58
CA PHE A 64 2.83 -7.75 -1.18
C PHE A 64 1.56 -8.09 -0.39
N ILE A 65 0.82 -7.07 0.03
CA ILE A 65 -0.42 -7.18 0.81
C ILE A 65 -1.52 -6.46 0.03
N PRO A 66 -2.48 -7.19 -0.59
CA PRO A 66 -3.65 -6.57 -1.20
C PRO A 66 -4.53 -5.92 -0.12
N PHE A 67 -5.25 -4.85 -0.48
CA PHE A 67 -6.14 -4.15 0.46
C PHE A 67 -7.22 -5.05 1.05
N SER A 68 -7.67 -6.07 0.32
CA SER A 68 -8.64 -7.06 0.81
C SER A 68 -8.16 -7.82 2.05
N GLN A 69 -6.84 -7.90 2.29
CA GLN A 69 -6.26 -8.53 3.47
C GLN A 69 -5.95 -7.52 4.58
N VAL A 70 -6.02 -6.22 4.34
CA VAL A 70 -5.72 -5.23 5.39
C VAL A 70 -6.95 -5.06 6.28
N LYS A 71 -6.81 -5.35 7.57
CA LYS A 71 -7.92 -5.24 8.55
C LYS A 71 -7.91 -3.91 9.28
N SER A 72 -6.74 -3.48 9.77
CA SER A 72 -6.61 -2.24 10.53
C SER A 72 -5.20 -1.67 10.42
N THR A 73 -5.10 -0.39 10.81
CA THR A 73 -3.81 0.25 11.07
C THR A 73 -3.84 0.88 12.45
N ASP A 74 -2.81 0.65 13.24
CA ASP A 74 -2.73 1.12 14.62
C ASP A 74 -1.43 1.89 14.80
N LYS A 75 -1.54 3.21 15.01
CA LYS A 75 -0.38 4.07 15.23
C LYS A 75 0.03 4.00 16.69
N ILE A 76 1.30 3.67 16.93
CA ILE A 76 1.89 3.59 18.27
C ILE A 76 2.98 4.64 18.37
N VAL A 77 2.83 5.57 19.30
CA VAL A 77 3.85 6.59 19.57
C VAL A 77 4.44 6.28 20.94
N THR A 78 5.75 6.06 20.95
CA THR A 78 6.54 5.90 22.18
C THR A 78 7.43 7.13 22.37
N GLU A 79 8.08 7.24 23.52
CA GLU A 79 9.03 8.34 23.79
C GLU A 79 10.19 8.41 22.79
N ARG A 80 10.53 7.30 22.12
CA ARG A 80 11.70 7.20 21.24
C ARG A 80 11.38 6.94 19.78
N LYS A 81 10.23 6.33 19.49
CA LYS A 81 9.89 5.82 18.15
C LYS A 81 8.43 6.08 17.82
N GLN A 82 8.18 6.44 16.56
CA GLN A 82 6.86 6.42 15.96
C GLN A 82 6.72 5.13 15.15
N CYS A 83 5.67 4.37 15.43
CA CYS A 83 5.42 3.08 14.82
C CYS A 83 4.01 3.03 14.23
N LEU A 84 3.86 2.19 13.21
CA LEU A 84 2.61 1.84 12.59
C LEU A 84 2.52 0.33 12.51
N ASN A 85 1.50 -0.22 13.15
CA ASN A 85 1.13 -1.62 12.99
C ASN A 85 0.08 -1.72 11.88
N ILE A 86 0.25 -2.68 10.99
CA ILE A 86 -0.75 -3.01 9.97
C ILE A 86 -1.20 -4.44 10.25
N THR A 87 -2.46 -4.60 10.64
CA THR A 87 -3.06 -5.91 10.90
C THR A 87 -3.54 -6.48 9.58
N ILE A 88 -3.07 -7.69 9.28
CA ILE A 88 -3.34 -8.42 8.04
C ILE A 88 -4.21 -9.63 8.40
N GLU A 89 -5.19 -9.91 7.55
CA GLU A 89 -5.98 -11.12 7.60
C GLU A 89 -5.07 -12.34 7.51
N GLY A 90 -5.18 -13.23 8.49
CA GLY A 90 -4.38 -14.46 8.59
C GLY A 90 -5.11 -15.51 9.41
N GLU A 91 -4.63 -16.75 9.35
CA GLU A 91 -5.13 -17.83 10.19
C GLU A 91 -4.71 -17.59 11.65
N ASN A 92 -5.65 -17.72 12.58
CA ASN A 92 -5.49 -17.37 14.00
C ASN A 92 -4.12 -17.81 14.59
N PRO A 93 -3.26 -16.86 15.05
CA PRO A 93 -3.52 -15.43 15.23
C PRO A 93 -3.32 -14.56 13.97
N PRO A 94 -3.99 -13.40 13.89
CA PRO A 94 -3.77 -12.43 12.81
C PRO A 94 -2.30 -12.03 12.66
N GLN A 95 -1.83 -11.89 11.42
CA GLN A 95 -0.48 -11.42 11.15
C GLN A 95 -0.41 -9.91 11.33
N VAL A 96 0.60 -9.41 12.04
CA VAL A 96 0.82 -7.96 12.23
C VAL A 96 2.17 -7.57 11.63
N LEU A 97 2.14 -6.57 10.75
CA LEU A 97 3.33 -5.94 10.21
C LEU A 97 3.69 -4.72 11.05
N TYR A 98 4.87 -4.76 11.68
CA TYR A 98 5.38 -3.70 12.54
C TYR A 98 6.35 -2.80 11.76
N LEU A 99 6.01 -1.52 11.62
CA LEU A 99 6.83 -0.54 10.90
C LEU A 99 7.19 0.63 11.82
N GLU A 100 8.48 0.91 11.98
CA GLU A 100 8.94 2.19 12.52
C GLU A 100 8.98 3.23 11.39
N THR A 101 8.30 4.36 11.59
CA THR A 101 8.17 5.44 10.60
C THR A 101 7.56 6.69 11.23
N GLU A 102 8.06 7.86 10.83
CA GLU A 102 7.49 9.16 11.19
C GLU A 102 6.23 9.50 10.36
N SER A 103 6.05 8.83 9.22
CA SER A 103 4.93 9.05 8.30
C SER A 103 3.70 8.20 8.65
N GLY A 104 3.64 7.59 9.84
CA GLY A 104 2.59 6.64 10.21
C GLY A 104 1.16 7.18 10.06
N GLY A 105 0.96 8.47 10.36
CA GLY A 105 -0.33 9.14 10.17
C GLY A 105 -0.73 9.28 8.70
N GLU A 106 0.21 9.64 7.83
CA GLU A 106 -0.04 9.76 6.40
C GLU A 106 -0.29 8.40 5.75
N ILE A 107 0.51 7.40 6.12
CA ILE A 107 0.36 6.02 5.64
C ILE A 107 -1.02 5.47 6.03
N SER A 108 -1.41 5.60 7.30
CA SER A 108 -2.71 5.17 7.80
C SER A 108 -3.87 5.87 7.07
N ARG A 109 -3.78 7.19 6.88
CA ARG A 109 -4.77 7.97 6.11
C ARG A 109 -4.88 7.46 4.68
N LEU A 110 -3.76 7.22 3.99
CA LEU A 110 -3.76 6.75 2.60
C LEU A 110 -4.36 5.36 2.47
N ILE A 111 -4.03 4.43 3.39
CA ILE A 111 -4.63 3.09 3.45
C ILE A 111 -6.14 3.21 3.65
N GLY A 112 -6.59 4.02 4.61
CA GLY A 112 -8.02 4.24 4.86
C GLY A 112 -8.76 4.78 3.65
N GLN A 113 -8.17 5.71 2.89
CA GLN A 113 -8.75 6.23 1.65
C GLN A 113 -8.95 5.15 0.59
N TYR A 114 -7.96 4.26 0.40
CA TYR A 114 -8.08 3.16 -0.55
C TYR A 114 -9.09 2.10 -0.12
N LEU A 115 -9.16 1.78 1.18
CA LEU A 115 -10.17 0.86 1.71
C LEU A 115 -11.58 1.41 1.49
N PHE A 116 -11.81 2.69 1.83
CA PHE A 116 -13.09 3.35 1.62
C PHE A 116 -13.53 3.33 0.14
N ILE A 117 -12.64 3.70 -0.78
CA ILE A 117 -12.92 3.65 -2.21
C ILE A 117 -13.22 2.22 -2.66
N GLY A 118 -12.45 1.23 -2.20
CA GLY A 118 -12.70 -0.18 -2.52
C GLY A 118 -14.10 -0.63 -2.12
N GLU A 119 -14.53 -0.32 -0.89
CA GLU A 119 -15.86 -0.65 -0.38
C GLU A 119 -16.98 0.01 -1.19
N GLU A 120 -16.88 1.31 -1.51
CA GLU A 120 -17.89 2.01 -2.32
C GLU A 120 -18.01 1.45 -3.74
N TYR A 121 -16.89 1.10 -4.37
CA TYR A 121 -16.89 0.47 -5.69
C TYR A 121 -17.54 -0.94 -5.63
N HIS A 122 -17.22 -1.76 -4.63
CA HIS A 122 -17.83 -3.08 -4.47
C HIS A 122 -19.34 -3.00 -4.16
N GLY A 123 -19.76 -2.05 -3.32
CA GLY A 123 -21.18 -1.81 -3.00
C GLY A 123 -22.00 -1.31 -4.20
N THR A 124 -21.37 -0.56 -5.11
CA THR A 124 -22.04 -0.06 -6.32
C THR A 124 -22.24 -1.17 -7.37
N VAL A 125 -21.26 -2.04 -7.57
CA VAL A 125 -21.34 -3.15 -8.54
C VAL A 125 -22.39 -4.20 -8.15
N LEU A 126 -22.58 -4.46 -6.84
CA LEU A 126 -23.59 -5.39 -6.34
C LEU A 126 -25.03 -4.85 -6.41
N ARG A 127 -25.21 -3.52 -6.46
CA ARG A 127 -26.53 -2.89 -6.60
C ARG A 127 -26.99 -2.74 -8.05
N SER A 128 -26.09 -2.94 -9.00
CA SER A 128 -26.35 -2.86 -10.44
C SER A 128 -26.58 -4.21 -11.11
N GLN A 129 -26.78 -5.29 -10.35
CA GLN A 129 -27.14 -6.62 -10.84
C GLN A 129 -28.50 -7.07 -10.32
#